data_AF-A0A4Q2U5J7-F1
#
_entry.id   AF-A0A4Q2U5J7-F1
#
_cell.length_a   1.000
_cell.length_b   1.000
_cell.length_c   1.000
_cell.angle_alpha   90.00
_cell.angle_beta   90.00
_cell.angle_gamma   90.00
#
_symmetry.space_group_name_H-M   'P 1'
#
loop_
_entity.id
_entity.type
_entity.pdbx_description
1 polymer ?
#
loop_
_entity_poly.entity_id
_entity_poly.type
_entity_poly.pdbx_seq_one_letter_code
_entity_poly.pdbx_strand_id
1 'polypeptide(L)'
;MAAEPFKPFTDDAAALTIGGMTVENGTDRISLSGSLDLARDRQGLDHAKALRSTLDGVIAVLEAERRLPARATVAKPAVATRKPNPFA
;
A
#
# COMPACT_ATOMS: atom_id res chain seq x y z
N MET A 1 14.48 -16.91 7.15
CA MET A 1 13.16 -16.84 6.46
C MET A 1 13.34 -15.85 5.32
N ALA A 2 13.24 -16.29 4.06
CA ALA A 2 13.37 -15.39 2.93
C ALA A 2 12.19 -14.44 2.94
N ALA A 3 12.46 -13.13 2.97
CA ALA A 3 11.41 -12.15 2.72
C ALA A 3 10.93 -12.39 1.28
N GLU A 4 9.68 -12.86 1.14
CA GLU A 4 9.07 -13.02 -0.17
C GLU A 4 9.10 -11.67 -0.89
N PRO A 5 9.42 -11.64 -2.20
CA PRO A 5 9.46 -10.38 -2.93
C PRO A 5 8.07 -9.72 -2.86
N PHE A 6 8.04 -8.42 -2.55
CA PHE A 6 6.80 -7.64 -2.53
C PHE A 6 6.19 -7.67 -3.94
N LYS A 7 5.12 -8.46 -4.11
CA LYS A 7 4.35 -8.59 -5.36
C LYS A 7 3.08 -7.74 -5.26
N PRO A 8 3.01 -6.58 -5.91
CA PRO A 8 1.86 -5.70 -5.82
C PRO A 8 0.57 -6.40 -6.23
N PHE A 9 -0.52 -6.11 -5.52
CA PHE A 9 -1.89 -6.58 -5.81
C PHE A 9 -2.12 -8.10 -5.78
N THR A 10 -1.14 -8.89 -5.31
CA THR A 10 -1.25 -10.36 -5.27
C THR A 10 -1.86 -10.91 -3.98
N ASP A 11 -1.66 -10.23 -2.86
CA ASP A 11 -2.01 -10.73 -1.53
C ASP A 11 -2.27 -9.58 -0.55
N ASP A 12 -3.00 -9.84 0.53
CA ASP A 12 -3.39 -8.85 1.55
C ASP A 12 -2.55 -8.94 2.84
N ALA A 13 -1.63 -9.90 2.94
CA ALA A 13 -0.79 -10.12 4.12
C ALA A 13 0.63 -9.55 3.98
N ALA A 14 1.09 -9.28 2.75
CA ALA A 14 2.41 -8.71 2.54
C ALA A 14 2.47 -7.23 2.95
N ALA A 15 3.38 -6.90 3.85
CA ALA A 15 3.69 -5.51 4.20
C ALA A 15 5.21 -5.28 4.18
N LEU A 16 5.61 -4.12 3.69
CA LEU A 16 7.00 -3.67 3.66
C LEU A 16 7.13 -2.40 4.48
N THR A 17 8.06 -2.37 5.44
CA THR A 17 8.38 -1.16 6.19
C THR A 17 9.67 -0.53 5.66
N ILE A 18 9.60 0.75 5.32
CA ILE A 18 10.73 1.58 4.90
C ILE A 18 10.84 2.71 5.91
N GLY A 19 11.83 2.64 6.81
CA GLY A 19 11.96 3.59 7.92
C GLY A 19 10.69 3.60 8.79
N GLY A 20 10.04 4.76 8.88
CA GLY A 20 8.78 4.94 9.62
C GLY A 20 7.50 4.82 8.78
N MET A 21 7.63 4.47 7.50
CA MET A 21 6.49 4.27 6.59
C MET A 21 6.30 2.78 6.31
N THR A 22 5.06 2.32 6.32
CA THR A 22 4.66 0.96 5.96
C THR A 22 3.86 1.00 4.66
N VAL A 23 4.18 0.08 3.76
CA VAL A 23 3.47 -0.18 2.52
C VAL A 23 2.77 -1.52 2.67
N GLU A 24 1.46 -1.48 2.76
CA GLU A 24 0.59 -2.64 2.92
C GLU A 24 0.05 -3.04 1.55
N ASN A 25 0.29 -4.29 1.17
CA ASN A 25 -0.25 -4.86 -0.05
C ASN A 25 -1.74 -5.14 0.12
N GLY A 26 -2.48 -5.08 -0.98
CA GLY A 26 -3.88 -5.46 -1.02
C GLY A 26 -4.28 -5.70 -2.46
N THR A 27 -5.27 -6.56 -2.68
CA THR A 27 -5.64 -7.01 -4.03
C THR A 27 -6.30 -5.92 -4.87
N ASP A 28 -6.96 -4.95 -4.22
CA ASP A 28 -7.61 -3.81 -4.89
C ASP A 28 -6.80 -2.51 -4.76
N ARG A 29 -6.07 -2.36 -3.65
CA ARG A 29 -5.33 -1.14 -3.32
C ARG A 29 -4.07 -1.45 -2.52
N ILE A 30 -3.00 -0.72 -2.82
CA ILE A 30 -1.82 -0.62 -1.98
C ILE A 30 -2.02 0.57 -1.02
N SER A 31 -1.82 0.36 0.27
CA SER A 31 -1.93 1.43 1.27
C SER A 31 -0.54 1.82 1.76
N LEU A 32 -0.28 3.12 1.85
CA LEU A 32 0.95 3.67 2.42
C LEU A 32 0.56 4.42 3.70
N SER A 33 1.13 4.00 4.83
CA SER A 33 0.81 4.52 6.15
C SER A 33 2.08 4.89 6.93
N GLY A 34 2.02 5.94 7.74
CA GLY A 34 3.17 6.45 8.51
C GLY A 34 3.94 7.57 7.81
N SER A 35 5.20 7.77 8.21
CA SER A 35 6.05 8.88 7.77
C SER A 35 7.46 8.39 7.46
N LEU A 36 8.01 8.78 6.32
CA LEU A 36 9.39 8.51 5.95
C LEU A 36 10.18 9.80 5.76
N ASP A 37 11.16 10.01 6.63
CA ASP A 37 12.11 11.12 6.53
C ASP A 37 13.32 10.70 5.68
N LEU A 38 13.54 11.42 4.58
CA LEU A 38 14.69 11.25 3.70
C LEU A 38 15.73 12.33 4.00
N ALA A 39 16.62 12.02 4.94
CA ALA A 39 17.75 12.90 5.25
C ALA A 39 18.84 12.84 4.16
N ARG A 40 19.70 13.87 4.10
CA ARG A 40 20.80 13.99 3.12
C ARG A 40 22.01 13.12 3.50
N ASP A 41 21.77 11.85 3.72
CA ASP A 41 22.80 10.87 4.08
C ASP A 41 22.57 9.54 3.35
N ARG A 42 23.44 8.55 3.63
CA ARG A 42 23.40 7.25 2.96
C ARG A 42 22.17 6.41 3.33
N GLN A 43 21.68 6.53 4.56
CA GLN A 43 20.45 5.88 5.01
C GLN A 43 19.24 6.52 4.32
N GLY A 44 19.18 7.84 4.25
CA GLY A 44 18.15 8.53 3.46
C GLY A 44 18.16 8.14 1.98
N LEU A 45 19.34 7.96 1.38
CA LEU A 45 19.46 7.46 0.00
C LEU A 45 18.97 6.01 -0.14
N ASP A 46 19.26 5.14 0.82
CA ASP A 46 18.81 3.75 0.82
C ASP A 46 17.28 3.66 0.93
N HIS A 47 16.69 4.39 1.88
CA HIS A 47 15.24 4.50 2.01
C HIS A 47 14.58 5.05 0.73
N ALA A 48 15.16 6.07 0.10
CA ALA A 48 14.65 6.60 -1.15
C ALA A 48 14.69 5.57 -2.29
N LYS A 49 15.76 4.76 -2.38
CA LYS A 49 15.88 3.67 -3.36
C LYS A 49 14.87 2.56 -3.10
N ALA A 50 14.68 2.17 -1.84
CA ALA A 50 13.69 1.17 -1.45
C ALA A 50 12.27 1.62 -1.82
N LEU A 51 11.93 2.89 -1.52
CA LEU A 51 10.63 3.46 -1.89
C LEU A 51 10.44 3.46 -3.42
N ARG A 52 11.44 3.94 -4.16
CA ARG A 52 11.40 3.91 -5.62
C ARG A 52 11.18 2.51 -6.17
N SER A 53 11.96 1.53 -5.71
CA SER A 53 11.85 0.14 -6.19
C SER A 53 10.47 -0.45 -5.92
N THR A 54 9.87 -0.10 -4.78
CA THR A 54 8.52 -0.54 -4.43
C THR A 54 7.49 0.08 -5.39
N LEU A 55 7.58 1.38 -5.65
CA LEU A 55 6.68 2.08 -6.56
C LEU A 55 6.85 1.64 -8.02
N ASP A 56 8.08 1.43 -8.50
CA ASP A 56 8.36 0.88 -9.83
C ASP A 56 7.66 -0.47 -10.02
N GLY A 57 7.68 -1.34 -9.00
CA GLY A 57 6.94 -2.61 -9.03
C GLY A 57 5.43 -2.41 -9.14
N VAL A 58 4.86 -1.51 -8.32
CA VAL A 58 3.42 -1.19 -8.34
C VAL A 58 3.01 -0.65 -9.71
N ILE A 59 3.78 0.28 -10.25
CA ILE A 59 3.54 0.88 -11.57
C ILE A 59 3.58 -0.19 -12.66
N ALA A 60 4.61 -1.06 -12.65
CA ALA A 60 4.72 -2.12 -13.65
C ALA A 60 3.50 -3.06 -13.67
N VAL A 61 2.94 -3.39 -12.50
CA VAL A 61 1.70 -4.20 -12.42
C VAL A 61 0.51 -3.42 -13.00
N LEU A 62 0.36 -2.14 -12.63
CA LEU A 62 -0.74 -1.31 -13.13
C LEU A 62 -0.65 -1.06 -14.64
N GLU A 63 0.55 -0.86 -15.19
CA GLU A 63 0.77 -0.68 -16.63
C GLU A 63 0.56 -1.98 -17.43
N ALA A 64 0.87 -3.14 -16.83
CA ALA A 64 0.60 -4.44 -17.43
C ALA A 64 -0.91 -4.77 -17.45
N GLU A 65 -1.71 -4.11 -16.60
CA GLU A 65 -3.13 -4.39 -16.46
C GLU A 65 -3.95 -3.83 -17.63
N ARG A 66 -4.29 -4.71 -18.57
CA ARG A 66 -4.93 -4.34 -19.85
C ARG A 66 -6.33 -3.71 -19.70
N ARG A 67 -6.98 -3.91 -18.55
CA ARG A 67 -8.32 -3.37 -18.23
C ARG A 67 -8.29 -2.52 -16.96
N LEU A 68 -7.23 -1.74 -16.77
CA LEU A 68 -7.16 -0.83 -15.63
C LEU A 68 -8.29 0.21 -15.71
N PRO A 69 -9.19 0.28 -14.71
CA PRO A 69 -10.26 1.26 -14.71
C PRO A 69 -9.69 2.66 -14.47
N ALA A 70 -10.30 3.69 -15.09
CA ALA A 70 -9.90 5.09 -14.88
C ALA A 70 -10.02 5.55 -13.41
N ARG A 71 -10.85 4.87 -12.61
CA ARG A 71 -10.97 5.09 -11.16
C ARG A 71 -11.32 3.78 -10.49
N ALA A 72 -10.58 3.41 -9.44
CA ALA A 72 -10.96 2.30 -8.58
C ALA A 72 -12.31 2.61 -7.93
N THR A 73 -13.27 1.68 -8.03
CA THR A 73 -14.51 1.75 -7.28
C THR A 73 -14.20 1.41 -5.83
N VAL A 74 -13.75 2.40 -5.06
CA VAL A 74 -13.69 2.26 -3.61
C VAL A 74 -15.11 1.98 -3.16
N ALA A 75 -15.39 0.74 -2.73
CA ALA A 75 -16.60 0.44 -2.01
C ALA A 75 -16.58 1.33 -0.77
N LYS A 76 -17.26 2.47 -0.86
CA LYS A 76 -17.49 3.39 0.24
C LYS A 76 -17.98 2.51 1.39
N PRO A 77 -17.33 2.52 2.58
CA PRO A 77 -17.78 1.67 3.68
C PRO A 77 -19.27 1.96 3.85
N ALA A 78 -20.09 0.91 3.66
CA ALA A 78 -21.52 1.03 3.77
C ALA A 78 -21.79 1.73 5.09
N VAL A 79 -22.48 2.88 5.03
CA VAL A 79 -22.90 3.62 6.21
C VAL A 79 -23.61 2.61 7.10
N ALA A 80 -22.95 2.19 8.18
CA ALA A 80 -23.53 1.25 9.12
C ALA A 80 -24.82 1.90 9.59
N THR A 81 -25.94 1.33 9.17
CA THR A 81 -27.27 1.77 9.56
C THR A 81 -27.28 1.67 11.07
N ARG A 82 -27.25 2.81 11.75
CA ARG A 82 -27.16 2.93 13.20
C ARG A 82 -28.38 2.22 13.78
N LYS A 83 -28.25 0.95 14.18
CA LYS A 83 -29.30 0.27 14.94
C LYS A 83 -29.49 1.07 16.24
N PRO A 84 -30.72 1.38 16.66
CA PRO A 84 -30.96 2.08 17.91
C PRO A 84 -30.35 1.29 19.08
N ASN A 85 -29.67 2.01 19.97
CA ASN A 85 -29.01 1.46 21.14
C ASN A 85 -30.08 0.95 22.14
N PRO A 86 -30.06 -0.33 22.54
CA PRO A 86 -31.05 -0.89 23.48
C PRO A 86 -30.79 -0.51 24.96
N PHE A 87 -29.83 0.36 25.24
CA PHE A 87 -29.44 0.79 26.59
C PHE A 87 -29.58 2.31 26.81
N ALA A 88 -30.35 3.02 25.98
CA ALA A 88 -30.66 4.44 26.15
C ALA A 88 -32.11 4.63 26.63
#